data_AF-A0A415F1C7-F1
#
_entry.id   AF-A0A415F1C7-F1
#
_cell.length_a   1.000
_cell.length_b   1.000
_cell.length_c   1.000
_cell.angle_alpha   90.00
_cell.angle_beta   90.00
_cell.angle_gamma   90.00
#
_symmetry.space_group_name_H-M   'P 1'
#
loop_
_entity.id
_entity.type
_entity.pdbx_description
1 polymer ?
#
loop_
_entity_poly.entity_id
_entity_poly.type
_entity_poly.pdbx_seq_one_letter_code
_entity_poly.pdbx_strand_id
1 'polypeptide(L)'
;MKYNKYILSMLFAATVGTTMVSCSDDDNLGDAPRLFRPIASATVNSNSLKVEWDKIQGATGYELELGLVTSTDEDGTNHLKVIKKATTEEDTYTFDDLGWDEKYGVRIKCIGDNKESEYYEVKAQSINYPTKVSGAKAIDNAARVSWDEGGQTIKYVMACPAEDAENQDTIKVKVSDADYAQGYVDIYGLQPETSYTFKTYDSSTDFNNTTYAGRTAATTKASVNFDEKYGEGMWLDTRNWDAKEAKDTLKTAEFWDMVKDGMTVILRGEQEYKISNAISLDRNVTFITGMTLGGNAQFTFSGGMNVKKGVNIDKVKFESIDMISDKQADKDAFLAGTDKGFGGRQVINVSGTGSTISELIFNDCYIRGFRGVVRGQQNNDNFLNITFKGCTIDGVGDQGVVTIADKGGDFRNVTFDDCTITNIIMLCDLRKTAQALTVNVNNCTFCYAPMETTKDAKTPLFRFATNTANLNITNSIFGPSMATDGSAGAKLQLYTPGAKGSVLLNGASTVLSVAGSYKTNFAYTPIGADAVTYGIDGLIDFKGSETELWTAPAKGEFKFNANLDSEAGASKWK
;
A
#
# COMPACT_ATOMS: atom_id res chain seq x y z
N MET A 1 18.08 -65.60 -28.92
CA MET A 1 19.32 -64.90 -29.31
C MET A 1 20.05 -64.51 -28.02
N LYS A 2 21.22 -65.12 -27.80
CA LYS A 2 22.33 -64.75 -26.88
C LYS A 2 21.99 -64.28 -25.46
N TYR A 3 21.57 -65.24 -24.63
CA TYR A 3 22.24 -65.52 -23.35
C TYR A 3 23.44 -66.44 -23.63
N ASN A 4 24.40 -66.51 -22.69
CA ASN A 4 25.52 -67.48 -22.55
C ASN A 4 26.91 -67.02 -22.99
N LYS A 5 27.77 -66.93 -21.96
CA LYS A 5 29.24 -67.01 -21.86
C LYS A 5 29.57 -66.01 -20.75
N TYR A 6 29.43 -66.35 -19.47
CA TYR A 6 30.50 -66.98 -18.66
C TYR A 6 29.94 -67.78 -17.46
N ILE A 7 29.03 -68.75 -17.71
CA ILE A 7 28.52 -69.71 -16.69
C ILE A 7 29.18 -71.09 -16.83
N LEU A 8 30.36 -71.18 -17.46
CA LEU A 8 30.98 -72.49 -17.75
C LEU A 8 32.50 -72.46 -17.54
N SER A 9 32.93 -72.16 -16.32
CA SER A 9 34.30 -72.44 -15.86
C SER A 9 34.40 -72.78 -14.36
N MET A 10 33.28 -73.05 -13.70
CA MET A 10 33.26 -73.52 -12.30
C MET A 10 32.37 -74.77 -12.18
N LEU A 11 32.85 -75.90 -12.70
CA LEU A 11 32.60 -77.25 -12.19
C LEU A 11 33.24 -78.26 -13.15
N PHE A 12 34.50 -78.64 -12.92
CA PHE A 12 35.04 -80.00 -13.04
C PHE A 12 36.55 -79.99 -12.79
N ALA A 13 36.92 -79.96 -11.52
CA ALA A 13 38.15 -80.58 -11.04
C ALA A 13 37.86 -81.08 -9.62
N ALA A 14 36.92 -82.01 -9.53
CA ALA A 14 36.88 -82.92 -8.39
C ALA A 14 38.06 -83.88 -8.54
N THR A 15 39.04 -83.81 -7.64
CA THR A 15 39.51 -84.93 -6.80
C THR A 15 40.86 -84.61 -6.16
N VAL A 16 40.85 -84.47 -4.83
CA VAL A 16 41.70 -85.08 -3.78
C VAL A 16 41.28 -84.29 -2.52
N GLY A 17 40.44 -84.82 -1.63
CA GLY A 17 40.81 -85.85 -0.67
C GLY A 17 40.96 -85.22 0.71
N THR A 18 39.85 -85.18 1.46
CA THR A 18 39.77 -85.23 2.94
C THR A 18 40.80 -84.45 3.77
N THR A 19 40.39 -83.30 4.30
CA THR A 19 40.23 -83.10 5.76
C THR A 19 39.26 -81.95 6.00
N MET A 20 38.16 -82.25 6.69
CA MET A 20 37.36 -81.25 7.35
C MET A 20 38.22 -80.69 8.49
N VAL A 21 38.79 -79.50 8.28
CA VAL A 21 39.15 -78.62 9.38
C VAL A 21 38.24 -77.43 9.20
N SER A 22 37.23 -77.33 10.06
CA SER A 22 36.53 -76.07 10.28
C SER A 22 37.60 -74.99 10.41
N CYS A 23 37.51 -73.92 9.62
CA CYS A 23 38.07 -72.67 10.10
C CYS A 23 37.38 -72.44 11.45
N SER A 24 38.12 -72.74 12.52
CA SER A 24 37.82 -72.19 13.83
C SER A 24 37.68 -70.70 13.60
N ASP A 25 36.53 -70.15 13.98
CA ASP A 25 36.40 -68.73 14.23
C ASP A 25 37.56 -68.37 15.17
N ASP A 26 38.61 -67.81 14.59
CA ASP A 26 39.71 -67.21 15.33
C ASP A 26 39.16 -65.86 15.79
N ASP A 27 38.25 -65.93 16.77
CA ASP A 27 37.60 -64.82 17.47
C ASP A 27 38.59 -64.08 18.38
N ASN A 28 39.80 -63.84 17.87
CA ASN A 28 40.82 -63.08 18.58
C ASN A 28 41.55 -62.13 17.63
N LEU A 29 40.75 -61.38 16.85
CA LEU A 29 41.12 -60.02 16.50
C LEU A 29 41.13 -59.26 17.82
N GLY A 30 42.30 -59.12 18.45
CA GLY A 30 42.44 -58.46 19.75
C GLY A 30 41.72 -57.11 19.81
N ASP A 31 41.46 -56.66 21.03
CA ASP A 31 40.76 -55.41 21.36
C ASP A 31 40.99 -54.27 20.35
N ALA A 32 39.93 -53.87 19.64
CA ALA A 32 40.01 -52.80 18.65
C ALA A 32 40.64 -51.53 19.27
N PRO A 33 41.59 -50.86 18.58
CA PRO A 33 42.32 -49.73 19.15
C PRO A 33 41.46 -48.47 19.35
N ARG A 34 40.23 -48.44 18.80
CA ARG A 34 39.27 -47.34 18.88
C ARG A 34 37.84 -47.89 18.84
N LEU A 35 36.88 -47.10 19.33
CA LEU A 35 35.46 -47.43 19.25
C LEU A 35 34.86 -47.04 17.88
N PHE A 36 33.79 -47.73 17.49
CA PHE A 36 32.99 -47.34 16.32
C PHE A 36 32.26 -46.02 16.58
N ARG A 37 32.18 -45.17 15.55
CA ARG A 37 31.41 -43.92 15.67
C ARG A 37 29.93 -44.26 15.83
N PRO A 38 29.22 -43.62 16.78
CA PRO A 38 27.77 -43.76 16.87
C PRO A 38 27.12 -43.14 15.63
N ILE A 39 26.22 -43.88 14.97
CA ILE A 39 25.39 -43.33 13.91
C ILE A 39 24.13 -42.78 14.57
N ALA A 40 24.03 -41.45 14.60
CA ALA A 40 22.95 -40.77 15.29
C ALA A 40 21.98 -40.07 14.32
N SER A 41 20.74 -39.90 14.77
CA SER A 41 19.73 -39.09 14.11
C SER A 41 19.17 -38.06 15.09
N ALA A 42 18.63 -36.95 14.58
CA ALA A 42 18.02 -35.93 15.40
C ALA A 42 16.61 -35.63 14.92
N THR A 43 15.70 -35.42 15.88
CA THR A 43 14.31 -35.03 15.65
C THR A 43 14.00 -33.76 16.44
N VAL A 44 13.29 -32.83 15.80
CA VAL A 44 12.84 -31.58 16.43
C VAL A 44 11.47 -31.79 17.06
N ASN A 45 11.30 -31.37 18.30
CA ASN A 45 10.00 -31.29 18.96
C ASN A 45 9.89 -29.93 19.65
N SER A 46 9.05 -29.03 19.13
CA SER A 46 9.01 -27.64 19.58
C SER A 46 10.41 -27.00 19.51
N ASN A 47 10.90 -26.42 20.60
CA ASN A 47 12.25 -25.89 20.75
C ASN A 47 13.23 -26.85 21.44
N SER A 48 12.99 -28.16 21.32
CA SER A 48 13.96 -29.17 21.74
C SER A 48 14.43 -30.03 20.56
N LEU A 49 15.66 -30.51 20.68
CA LEU A 49 16.31 -31.39 19.71
C LEU A 49 16.65 -32.70 20.40
N LYS A 50 15.91 -33.76 20.09
CA LYS A 50 16.17 -35.11 20.58
C LYS A 50 17.15 -35.80 19.63
N VAL A 51 18.22 -36.35 20.18
CA VAL A 51 19.24 -37.12 19.46
C VAL A 51 19.18 -38.57 19.92
N GLU A 52 19.20 -39.52 18.98
CA GLU A 52 19.07 -40.95 19.22
C GLU A 52 20.10 -41.74 18.40
N TRP A 53 20.69 -42.77 18.99
CA TRP A 53 21.69 -43.66 18.38
C TRP A 53 21.62 -45.06 19.00
N ASP A 54 22.22 -46.06 18.35
CA ASP A 54 22.33 -47.40 18.93
C ASP A 54 23.53 -47.49 19.90
N LYS A 55 23.37 -48.26 21.00
CA LYS A 55 24.47 -48.46 21.95
C LYS A 55 25.65 -49.17 21.27
N ILE A 56 26.84 -48.56 21.36
CA ILE A 56 28.08 -49.10 20.82
C ILE A 56 28.73 -50.02 21.84
N GLN A 57 29.04 -51.25 21.42
CA GLN A 57 29.75 -52.22 22.26
C GLN A 57 31.11 -51.66 22.71
N GLY A 58 31.38 -51.70 24.02
CA GLY A 58 32.61 -51.17 24.62
C GLY A 58 32.60 -49.67 24.95
N ALA A 59 31.52 -48.96 24.62
CA ALA A 59 31.31 -47.60 25.10
C ALA A 59 30.76 -47.60 26.54
N THR A 60 31.35 -46.78 27.40
CA THR A 60 30.87 -46.48 28.76
C THR A 60 30.04 -45.19 28.80
N GLY A 61 30.09 -44.36 27.77
CA GLY A 61 29.24 -43.18 27.61
C GLY A 61 29.42 -42.48 26.26
N TYR A 62 28.75 -41.36 26.10
CA TYR A 62 28.75 -40.55 24.88
C TYR A 62 28.98 -39.08 25.21
N GLU A 63 29.74 -38.38 24.36
CA GLU A 63 29.93 -36.93 24.41
C GLU A 63 29.27 -36.31 23.18
N LEU A 64 28.39 -35.33 23.41
CA LEU A 64 27.68 -34.58 22.39
C LEU A 64 28.06 -33.11 22.46
N GLU A 65 28.20 -32.49 21.29
CA GLU A 65 28.34 -31.04 21.17
C GLU A 65 27.26 -30.49 20.25
N LEU A 66 26.46 -29.56 20.79
CA LEU A 66 25.48 -28.77 20.06
C LEU A 66 26.12 -27.46 19.62
N GLY A 67 25.94 -27.09 18.37
CA GLY A 67 26.39 -25.80 17.83
C GLY A 67 25.35 -25.13 16.94
N LEU A 68 25.42 -23.80 16.86
CA LEU A 68 24.73 -23.02 15.82
C LEU A 68 25.49 -23.19 14.51
N VAL A 69 24.76 -23.46 13.41
CA VAL A 69 25.33 -23.51 12.07
C VAL A 69 25.61 -22.07 11.62
N THR A 70 26.88 -21.70 11.51
CA THR A 70 27.31 -20.36 11.09
C THR A 70 27.48 -20.23 9.58
N SER A 71 27.80 -21.34 8.91
CA SER A 71 27.89 -21.44 7.45
C SER A 71 27.78 -22.90 7.03
N THR A 72 27.52 -23.12 5.74
CA THR A 72 27.55 -24.44 5.11
C THR A 72 28.40 -24.34 3.85
N ASP A 73 29.39 -25.21 3.71
CA ASP A 73 30.24 -25.28 2.52
C ASP A 73 29.47 -25.78 1.30
N GLU A 74 30.03 -25.59 0.10
CA GLU A 74 29.44 -26.06 -1.16
C GLU A 74 29.19 -27.58 -1.19
N ASP A 75 29.97 -28.34 -0.43
CA ASP A 75 29.83 -29.79 -0.28
C ASP A 75 28.78 -30.23 0.76
N GLY A 76 28.14 -29.27 1.44
CA GLY A 76 27.11 -29.50 2.45
C GLY A 76 27.64 -29.65 3.88
N THR A 77 28.94 -29.49 4.12
CA THR A 77 29.54 -29.53 5.46
C THR A 77 29.14 -28.29 6.26
N ASN A 78 28.65 -28.46 7.50
CA ASN A 78 28.23 -27.34 8.34
C ASN A 78 29.35 -26.90 9.27
N HIS A 79 29.62 -25.59 9.33
CA HIS A 79 30.49 -25.01 10.34
C HIS A 79 29.68 -24.67 11.58
N LEU A 80 30.11 -25.23 12.72
CA LEU A 80 29.39 -25.10 13.98
C LEU A 80 30.14 -24.19 14.96
N LYS A 81 29.43 -23.19 15.48
CA LYS A 81 29.81 -22.51 16.72
C LYS A 81 29.23 -23.30 17.88
N VAL A 82 30.07 -24.09 18.56
CA VAL A 82 29.65 -24.91 19.70
C VAL A 82 29.11 -24.01 20.82
N ILE A 83 27.90 -24.31 21.27
CA ILE A 83 27.20 -23.55 22.32
C ILE A 83 26.93 -24.39 23.58
N LYS A 84 26.90 -25.72 23.47
CA LYS A 84 26.65 -26.62 24.60
C LYS A 84 27.35 -27.95 24.39
N LYS A 85 27.90 -28.50 25.47
CA LYS A 85 28.42 -29.88 25.52
C LYS A 85 27.60 -30.68 26.52
N ALA A 86 27.43 -31.96 26.26
CA ALA A 86 26.70 -32.89 27.12
C ALA A 86 27.37 -34.25 27.13
N THR A 87 27.22 -34.97 28.25
CA THR A 87 27.59 -36.37 28.36
C THR A 87 26.40 -37.20 28.86
N THR A 88 26.30 -38.44 28.41
CA THR A 88 25.25 -39.37 28.84
C THR A 88 25.73 -40.82 28.69
N GLU A 89 25.18 -41.72 29.51
CA GLU A 89 25.37 -43.18 29.40
C GLU A 89 24.21 -43.86 28.65
N GLU A 90 23.16 -43.08 28.35
CA GLU A 90 21.99 -43.54 27.61
C GLU A 90 22.20 -43.50 26.09
N ASP A 91 21.28 -44.11 25.34
CA ASP A 91 21.22 -44.12 23.88
C ASP A 91 20.44 -42.93 23.28
N THR A 92 20.05 -41.99 24.13
CA THR A 92 19.37 -40.76 23.73
C THR A 92 19.77 -39.58 24.59
N TYR A 93 19.70 -38.38 24.01
CA TYR A 93 19.85 -37.13 24.72
C TYR A 93 18.98 -36.04 24.09
N THR A 94 18.31 -35.24 24.92
CA THR A 94 17.51 -34.09 24.46
C THR A 94 18.18 -32.79 24.85
N PHE A 95 18.40 -31.92 23.86
CA PHE A 95 18.75 -30.53 24.08
C PHE A 95 17.47 -29.70 24.17
N ASP A 96 17.11 -29.26 25.37
CA ASP A 96 15.93 -28.40 25.61
C ASP A 96 16.27 -26.91 25.59
N ASP A 97 15.23 -26.09 25.48
CA ASP A 97 15.26 -24.61 25.50
C ASP A 97 16.20 -24.02 24.45
N LEU A 98 16.11 -24.56 23.23
CA LEU A 98 16.86 -24.02 22.10
C LEU A 98 16.19 -22.75 21.58
N GLY A 99 17.01 -21.87 21.01
CA GLY A 99 16.54 -20.66 20.36
C GLY A 99 15.67 -20.98 19.16
N TRP A 100 14.63 -20.18 18.97
CA TRP A 100 13.77 -20.28 17.82
C TRP A 100 14.36 -19.61 16.57
N ASP A 101 13.96 -20.12 15.41
CA ASP A 101 14.36 -19.70 14.07
C ASP A 101 15.87 -19.79 13.84
N GLU A 102 16.50 -20.80 14.44
CA GLU A 102 17.92 -21.09 14.33
C GLU A 102 18.18 -22.46 13.72
N LYS A 103 19.34 -22.63 13.09
CA LYS A 103 19.79 -23.91 12.54
C LYS A 103 20.87 -24.48 13.46
N TYR A 104 20.61 -25.67 13.98
CA TYR A 104 21.49 -26.37 14.92
C TYR A 104 22.13 -27.60 14.27
N GLY A 105 23.41 -27.82 14.59
CA GLY A 105 24.11 -29.07 14.32
C GLY A 105 24.51 -29.74 15.62
N VAL A 106 24.55 -31.07 15.60
CA VAL A 106 25.06 -31.89 16.71
C VAL A 106 26.17 -32.77 16.19
N ARG A 107 27.26 -32.87 16.95
CA ARG A 107 28.26 -33.92 16.76
C ARG A 107 28.35 -34.79 17.99
N ILE A 108 28.52 -36.10 17.80
CA ILE A 108 28.55 -37.09 18.87
C ILE A 108 29.75 -38.03 18.70
N LYS A 109 30.39 -38.40 19.81
CA LYS A 109 31.38 -39.49 19.86
C LYS A 109 31.09 -40.40 21.05
N CYS A 110 31.53 -41.65 20.99
CA CYS A 110 31.47 -42.55 22.13
C CYS A 110 32.79 -42.57 22.89
N ILE A 111 32.69 -42.75 24.20
CA ILE A 111 33.79 -42.83 25.17
C ILE A 111 33.73 -44.21 25.81
N GLY A 112 34.88 -44.88 25.94
CA GLY A 112 35.06 -46.13 26.66
C GLY A 112 36.34 -46.10 27.49
N ASP A 113 36.71 -47.25 28.05
CA ASP A 113 37.91 -47.35 28.90
C ASP A 113 39.19 -47.14 28.08
N ASN A 114 39.79 -45.96 28.22
CA ASN A 114 40.99 -45.50 27.49
C ASN A 114 40.87 -45.50 25.96
N LYS A 115 39.65 -45.49 25.41
CA LYS A 115 39.37 -45.45 23.96
C LYS A 115 38.20 -44.52 23.68
N GLU A 116 38.25 -43.80 22.56
CA GLU A 116 37.14 -42.99 22.06
C GLU A 116 36.95 -43.20 20.56
N SER A 117 35.78 -42.85 20.04
CA SER A 117 35.58 -42.71 18.61
C SER A 117 35.90 -41.29 18.15
N GLU A 118 36.11 -41.15 16.85
CA GLU A 118 35.95 -39.88 16.16
C GLU A 118 34.51 -39.38 16.25
N TYR A 119 34.30 -38.09 15.98
CA TYR A 119 32.96 -37.51 15.91
C TYR A 119 32.17 -38.01 14.69
N TYR A 120 30.89 -38.24 14.91
CA TYR A 120 29.86 -38.33 13.88
C TYR A 120 29.05 -37.04 13.88
N GLU A 121 28.88 -36.43 12.71
CA GLU A 121 28.05 -35.24 12.53
C GLU A 121 26.62 -35.62 12.17
N VAL A 122 25.69 -35.19 13.01
CA VAL A 122 24.26 -35.37 12.78
C VAL A 122 23.80 -34.32 11.79
N LYS A 123 22.92 -34.71 10.85
CA LYS A 123 22.29 -33.79 9.91
C LYS A 123 21.64 -32.63 10.67
N ALA A 124 22.08 -31.41 10.35
CA ALA A 124 21.60 -30.19 10.98
C ALA A 124 20.07 -30.05 10.86
N GLN A 125 19.45 -29.53 11.92
CA GLN A 125 18.01 -29.32 12.02
C GLN A 125 17.71 -27.84 12.24
N SER A 126 16.66 -27.34 11.60
CA SER A 126 16.14 -26.00 11.85
C SER A 126 15.01 -26.08 12.87
N ILE A 127 15.12 -25.26 13.92
CA ILE A 127 14.07 -25.10 14.91
C ILE A 127 13.33 -23.82 14.54
N ASN A 128 12.13 -23.95 13.99
CA ASN A 128 11.35 -22.81 13.51
C ASN A 128 10.18 -22.55 14.46
N TYR A 129 9.95 -21.30 14.81
CA TYR A 129 8.76 -20.93 15.56
C TYR A 129 7.54 -21.02 14.63
N PRO A 130 6.40 -21.59 15.08
CA PRO A 130 5.16 -21.58 14.32
C PRO A 130 4.54 -20.17 14.35
N THR A 131 5.18 -19.23 13.68
CA THR A 131 4.82 -17.80 13.73
C THR A 131 3.60 -17.50 12.87
N LYS A 132 2.87 -16.47 13.29
CA LYS A 132 1.82 -15.82 12.53
C LYS A 132 2.25 -14.49 11.92
N VAL A 133 3.50 -14.08 12.14
CA VAL A 133 4.06 -12.88 11.53
C VAL A 133 4.07 -13.12 10.03
N SER A 134 3.28 -12.37 9.29
CA SER A 134 3.03 -12.58 7.86
C SER A 134 4.04 -11.84 6.97
N GLY A 135 4.73 -10.83 7.51
CA GLY A 135 5.82 -10.16 6.80
C GLY A 135 6.16 -8.78 7.33
N ALA A 136 7.10 -8.13 6.64
CA ALA A 136 7.42 -6.73 6.84
C ALA A 136 7.50 -5.98 5.51
N LYS A 137 6.92 -4.77 5.45
CA LYS A 137 7.08 -3.83 4.35
C LYS A 137 7.91 -2.66 4.83
N ALA A 138 9.00 -2.32 4.13
CA ALA A 138 9.87 -1.23 4.50
C ALA A 138 9.87 -0.08 3.48
N ILE A 139 10.04 1.14 3.99
CA ILE A 139 10.38 2.35 3.25
C ILE A 139 11.78 2.82 3.67
N ASP A 140 12.17 4.04 3.32
CA ASP A 140 13.49 4.62 3.65
C ASP A 140 13.71 4.74 5.16
N ASN A 141 12.70 5.13 5.92
CA ASN A 141 12.84 5.47 7.35
C ASN A 141 11.92 4.69 8.30
N ALA A 142 11.16 3.72 7.79
CA ALA A 142 10.18 2.98 8.59
C ALA A 142 9.85 1.60 8.01
N ALA A 143 9.25 0.74 8.82
CA ALA A 143 8.73 -0.56 8.40
C ALA A 143 7.40 -0.88 9.08
N ARG A 144 6.50 -1.55 8.36
CA ARG A 144 5.26 -2.15 8.87
C ARG A 144 5.49 -3.63 9.08
N VAL A 145 5.31 -4.12 10.30
CA VAL A 145 5.36 -5.55 10.63
C VAL A 145 3.94 -6.05 10.81
N SER A 146 3.55 -7.09 10.08
CA SER A 146 2.17 -7.60 10.02
C SER A 146 2.05 -9.04 10.54
N TRP A 147 0.86 -9.40 11.01
CA TRP A 147 0.53 -10.74 11.47
C TRP A 147 -0.90 -11.15 11.11
N ASP A 148 -1.11 -12.45 11.00
CA ASP A 148 -2.42 -13.06 10.78
C ASP A 148 -3.19 -13.27 12.11
N GLU A 149 -4.47 -13.61 12.00
CA GLU A 149 -5.31 -13.95 13.14
C GLU A 149 -4.90 -15.27 13.81
N GLY A 150 -5.23 -15.43 15.10
CA GLY A 150 -4.88 -16.61 15.90
C GLY A 150 -3.52 -16.53 16.58
N GLY A 151 -3.08 -17.63 17.19
CA GLY A 151 -1.80 -17.72 17.90
C GLY A 151 -1.70 -16.84 19.16
N GLN A 152 -0.45 -16.59 19.62
CA GLN A 152 -0.19 -15.70 20.76
C GLN A 152 -0.39 -14.24 20.38
N THR A 153 -0.82 -13.43 21.36
CA THR A 153 -0.94 -11.97 21.18
C THR A 153 0.43 -11.33 21.10
N ILE A 154 0.73 -10.60 20.04
CA ILE A 154 1.99 -9.85 19.92
C ILE A 154 1.84 -8.54 20.72
N LYS A 155 2.70 -8.34 21.72
CA LYS A 155 2.72 -7.15 22.59
C LYS A 155 3.94 -6.28 22.37
N TYR A 156 4.94 -6.76 21.64
CA TYR A 156 6.19 -6.05 21.44
C TYR A 156 6.90 -6.45 20.15
N VAL A 157 7.59 -5.48 19.53
CA VAL A 157 8.47 -5.71 18.38
C VAL A 157 9.81 -5.02 18.60
N MET A 158 10.90 -5.73 18.27
CA MET A 158 12.25 -5.21 18.24
C MET A 158 12.78 -5.22 16.80
N ALA A 159 13.16 -4.05 16.28
CA ALA A 159 13.86 -3.94 15.02
C ALA A 159 15.37 -3.98 15.29
N CYS A 160 15.96 -5.15 15.07
CA CYS A 160 17.39 -5.39 15.26
C CYS A 160 18.10 -5.16 13.92
N PRO A 161 18.98 -4.15 13.80
CA PRO A 161 19.81 -3.98 12.60
C PRO A 161 20.76 -5.18 12.45
N ALA A 162 21.19 -5.47 11.22
CA ALA A 162 22.18 -6.50 10.96
C ALA A 162 23.51 -6.21 11.70
N GLU A 163 24.26 -7.26 12.08
CA GLU A 163 25.45 -7.14 12.93
C GLU A 163 26.58 -6.29 12.31
N ASP A 164 26.57 -6.13 10.99
CA ASP A 164 27.50 -5.30 10.21
C ASP A 164 27.09 -3.82 10.13
N ALA A 165 25.92 -3.46 10.65
CA ALA A 165 25.44 -2.09 10.70
C ALA A 165 26.10 -1.35 11.88
N GLU A 166 27.23 -0.70 11.63
CA GLU A 166 27.98 0.05 12.64
C GLU A 166 27.10 1.09 13.38
N ASN A 167 27.18 1.10 14.72
CA ASN A 167 26.56 2.10 15.61
C ASN A 167 25.02 2.20 15.54
N GLN A 168 24.32 1.10 15.27
CA GLN A 168 22.85 1.12 15.20
C GLN A 168 22.18 0.42 16.39
N ASP A 169 21.40 1.19 17.14
CA ASP A 169 20.62 0.68 18.27
C ASP A 169 19.37 -0.07 17.80
N THR A 170 18.99 -1.11 18.56
CA THR A 170 17.71 -1.79 18.36
C THR A 170 16.56 -0.87 18.72
N ILE A 171 15.66 -0.61 17.76
CA ILE A 171 14.42 0.14 18.01
C ILE A 171 13.40 -0.80 18.62
N LYS A 172 12.73 -0.33 19.68
CA LYS A 172 11.79 -1.12 20.46
C LYS A 172 10.42 -0.46 20.46
N VAL A 173 9.39 -1.20 20.03
CA VAL A 173 8.03 -0.70 19.89
C VAL A 173 7.06 -1.60 20.66
N LYS A 174 6.26 -0.99 21.54
CA LYS A 174 5.16 -1.67 22.21
C LYS A 174 3.96 -1.73 21.26
N VAL A 175 3.31 -2.89 21.22
CA VAL A 175 2.07 -3.09 20.45
C VAL A 175 0.90 -2.90 21.40
N SER A 176 0.02 -1.95 21.10
CA SER A 176 -1.23 -1.78 21.85
C SER A 176 -2.29 -2.79 21.42
N ASP A 177 -3.36 -2.93 22.19
CA ASP A 177 -4.49 -3.81 21.81
C ASP A 177 -5.13 -3.37 20.49
N ALA A 178 -5.11 -2.06 20.21
CA ALA A 178 -5.62 -1.50 18.95
C ALA A 178 -4.72 -1.87 17.76
N ASP A 179 -3.40 -1.74 17.90
CA ASP A 179 -2.44 -2.16 16.88
C ASP A 179 -2.55 -3.67 16.62
N TYR A 180 -2.65 -4.47 17.70
CA TYR A 180 -2.84 -5.92 17.59
C TYR A 180 -4.09 -6.30 16.81
N ALA A 181 -5.23 -5.68 17.13
CA ALA A 181 -6.49 -5.89 16.43
C ALA A 181 -6.45 -5.44 14.97
N GLN A 182 -5.63 -4.42 14.65
CA GLN A 182 -5.41 -3.94 13.29
C GLN A 182 -4.56 -4.91 12.44
N GLY A 183 -3.82 -5.83 13.06
CA GLY A 183 -3.02 -6.85 12.36
C GLY A 183 -1.60 -6.39 12.00
N TYR A 184 -1.17 -5.22 12.46
CA TYR A 184 0.18 -4.72 12.21
C TYR A 184 0.63 -3.64 13.21
N VAL A 185 1.93 -3.36 13.24
CA VAL A 185 2.52 -2.18 13.88
C VAL A 185 3.56 -1.53 12.97
N ASP A 186 3.61 -0.21 12.99
CA ASP A 186 4.61 0.57 12.26
C ASP A 186 5.78 0.96 13.18
N ILE A 187 6.99 0.83 12.65
CA ILE A 187 8.24 1.11 13.35
C ILE A 187 8.95 2.21 12.57
N TYR A 188 9.12 3.36 13.21
CA TYR A 188 9.71 4.56 12.61
C TYR A 188 11.14 4.82 13.12
N GLY A 189 11.88 5.67 12.43
CA GLY A 189 13.24 6.06 12.80
C GLY A 189 14.31 5.06 12.34
N LEU A 190 13.95 4.16 11.41
CA LEU A 190 14.91 3.25 10.80
C LEU A 190 15.85 4.04 9.88
N GLN A 191 17.06 3.51 9.71
CA GLN A 191 18.03 4.09 8.79
C GLN A 191 17.76 3.59 7.36
N PRO A 192 18.00 4.42 6.33
CA PRO A 192 17.93 4.00 4.93
C PRO A 192 18.93 2.90 4.59
N GLU A 193 18.63 2.12 3.56
CA GLU A 193 19.50 1.07 3.01
C GLU A 193 20.06 0.07 4.04
N THR A 194 19.30 -0.18 5.11
CA THR A 194 19.71 -0.99 6.24
C THR A 194 18.81 -2.21 6.37
N SER A 195 19.42 -3.38 6.57
CA SER A 195 18.70 -4.63 6.83
C SER A 195 18.34 -4.74 8.31
N TYR A 196 17.07 -5.05 8.58
CA TYR A 196 16.56 -5.27 9.94
C TYR A 196 15.91 -6.64 10.06
N THR A 197 16.17 -7.29 11.20
CA THR A 197 15.37 -8.43 11.69
C THR A 197 14.39 -7.92 12.74
N PHE A 198 13.10 -8.10 12.49
CA PHE A 198 12.01 -7.73 13.38
C PHE A 198 11.61 -8.94 14.23
N LYS A 199 11.97 -8.93 15.50
CA LYS A 199 11.60 -9.97 16.47
C LYS A 199 10.35 -9.56 17.24
N THR A 200 9.39 -10.45 17.35
CA THR A 200 8.11 -10.20 18.03
C THR A 200 7.98 -11.01 19.31
N TYR A 201 7.26 -10.46 20.30
CA TYR A 201 7.09 -11.08 21.61
C TYR A 201 5.66 -10.92 22.13
N ASP A 202 5.18 -11.89 22.90
CA ASP A 202 3.87 -11.89 23.57
C ASP A 202 3.86 -11.17 24.94
N SER A 203 5.03 -10.71 25.36
CA SER A 203 5.28 -9.94 26.58
C SER A 203 5.90 -8.59 26.24
N SER A 204 5.57 -7.58 27.05
CA SER A 204 6.17 -6.24 26.96
C SER A 204 7.35 -6.04 27.91
N THR A 205 7.69 -7.04 28.73
CA THR A 205 8.72 -6.97 29.77
C THR A 205 9.76 -8.07 29.67
N ASP A 206 9.37 -9.24 29.17
CA ASP A 206 10.21 -10.43 29.11
C ASP A 206 10.46 -10.79 27.66
N PHE A 207 11.73 -10.79 27.25
CA PHE A 207 12.15 -11.01 25.87
C PHE A 207 13.06 -12.23 25.80
N ASN A 208 12.46 -13.42 25.80
CA ASN A 208 13.17 -14.69 25.83
C ASN A 208 12.43 -15.76 24.99
N ASN A 209 12.90 -17.00 25.00
CA ASN A 209 12.34 -18.08 24.19
C ASN A 209 10.87 -18.42 24.49
N THR A 210 10.38 -18.17 25.71
CA THR A 210 9.00 -18.52 26.09
C THR A 210 8.01 -17.47 25.62
N THR A 211 8.44 -16.20 25.53
CA THR A 211 7.62 -15.08 25.07
C THR A 211 7.83 -14.73 23.61
N TYR A 212 8.79 -15.38 22.93
CA TYR A 212 9.03 -15.18 21.52
C TYR A 212 7.79 -15.56 20.70
N ALA A 213 7.42 -14.70 19.75
CA ALA A 213 6.25 -14.87 18.88
C ALA A 213 6.60 -14.94 17.38
N GLY A 214 7.89 -15.06 17.06
CA GLY A 214 8.42 -15.17 15.70
C GLY A 214 9.14 -13.92 15.21
N ARG A 215 9.66 -14.00 13.97
CA ARG A 215 10.38 -12.90 13.33
C ARG A 215 10.05 -12.77 11.85
N THR A 216 10.41 -11.62 11.31
CA THR A 216 10.51 -11.35 9.88
C THR A 216 11.70 -10.44 9.62
N ALA A 217 12.07 -10.23 8.37
CA ALA A 217 13.16 -9.33 8.00
C ALA A 217 12.75 -8.45 6.81
N ALA A 218 13.29 -7.23 6.76
CA ALA A 218 13.19 -6.36 5.61
C ALA A 218 14.39 -5.42 5.55
N THR A 219 14.70 -4.95 4.33
CA THR A 219 15.72 -3.93 4.09
C THR A 219 15.03 -2.62 3.74
N THR A 220 15.38 -1.54 4.44
CA THR A 220 14.88 -0.21 4.13
C THR A 220 15.40 0.27 2.78
N LYS A 221 14.64 1.17 2.17
CA LYS A 221 14.97 1.69 0.83
C LYS A 221 15.97 2.84 0.92
N ALA A 222 16.56 3.22 -0.21
CA ALA A 222 17.32 4.46 -0.31
C ALA A 222 16.42 5.67 -0.05
N SER A 223 16.95 6.65 0.70
CA SER A 223 16.29 7.93 0.89
C SER A 223 16.25 8.74 -0.39
N VAL A 224 15.20 9.55 -0.54
CA VAL A 224 15.14 10.55 -1.60
C VAL A 224 16.07 11.71 -1.25
N ASN A 225 16.94 12.09 -2.17
CA ASN A 225 17.72 13.33 -2.05
C ASN A 225 16.82 14.54 -2.32
N PHE A 226 16.25 15.11 -1.26
CA PHE A 226 15.32 16.25 -1.39
C PHE A 226 16.02 17.55 -1.79
N ASP A 227 17.30 17.74 -1.44
CA ASP A 227 18.06 18.91 -1.87
C ASP A 227 18.25 18.91 -3.38
N GLU A 228 18.59 17.76 -3.97
CA GLU A 228 18.68 17.62 -5.43
C GLU A 228 17.32 17.78 -6.12
N LYS A 229 16.26 17.24 -5.51
CA LYS A 229 14.92 17.24 -6.12
C LYS A 229 14.20 18.59 -6.03
N TYR A 230 14.36 19.30 -4.92
CA TYR A 230 13.58 20.52 -4.60
C TYR A 230 14.44 21.77 -4.39
N GLY A 231 15.76 21.62 -4.26
CA GLY A 231 16.70 22.68 -3.91
C GLY A 231 17.00 22.68 -2.41
N GLU A 232 18.24 23.02 -2.07
CA GLU A 232 18.72 23.09 -0.69
C GLU A 232 17.85 24.03 0.15
N GLY A 233 17.32 23.50 1.26
CA GLY A 233 16.48 24.28 2.20
C GLY A 233 15.10 24.70 1.66
N MET A 234 14.67 24.13 0.53
CA MET A 234 13.35 24.33 -0.11
C MET A 234 12.39 23.16 0.10
N TRP A 235 12.65 22.36 1.12
CA TRP A 235 11.77 21.28 1.56
C TRP A 235 11.63 21.24 3.08
N LEU A 236 10.53 20.65 3.55
CA LEU A 236 10.25 20.42 4.96
C LEU A 236 9.70 18.99 5.13
N ASP A 237 10.51 18.08 5.67
CA ASP A 237 10.10 16.71 5.95
C ASP A 237 9.47 16.60 7.35
N THR A 238 8.16 16.32 7.36
CA THR A 238 7.37 16.19 8.59
C THR A 238 7.13 14.74 8.98
N ARG A 239 7.69 13.76 8.25
CA ARG A 239 7.34 12.34 8.41
C ARG A 239 7.67 11.76 9.79
N ASN A 240 8.73 12.29 10.41
CA ASN A 240 9.19 11.86 11.73
C ASN A 240 8.56 12.65 12.88
N TRP A 241 7.62 13.57 12.60
CA TRP A 241 6.97 14.34 13.65
C TRP A 241 5.98 13.46 14.43
N ASP A 242 5.77 13.80 15.71
CA ASP A 242 4.85 13.08 16.57
C ASP A 242 3.44 13.02 15.95
N ALA A 243 2.82 11.85 15.94
CA ALA A 243 1.56 11.63 15.24
C ALA A 243 0.38 12.41 15.81
N LYS A 244 0.40 12.66 17.13
CA LYS A 244 -0.67 13.38 17.81
C LYS A 244 -0.56 14.87 17.54
N GLU A 245 0.66 15.40 17.55
CA GLU A 245 0.93 16.81 17.24
C GLU A 245 0.78 17.11 15.75
N ALA A 246 1.24 16.21 14.87
CA ALA A 246 1.16 16.31 13.41
C ALA A 246 -0.26 16.61 12.91
N LYS A 247 -1.27 16.08 13.61
CA LYS A 247 -2.68 16.21 13.25
C LYS A 247 -3.16 17.65 13.12
N ASP A 248 -2.68 18.55 13.97
CA ASP A 248 -3.08 19.95 13.98
C ASP A 248 -2.00 20.89 13.42
N THR A 249 -0.82 20.36 13.05
CA THR A 249 0.33 21.12 12.52
C THR A 249 -0.03 22.10 11.42
N LEU A 250 -0.81 21.70 10.40
CA LEU A 250 -1.13 22.58 9.28
C LEU A 250 -1.99 23.79 9.67
N LYS A 251 -2.52 23.82 10.90
CA LYS A 251 -3.31 24.94 11.45
C LYS A 251 -2.48 25.91 12.28
N THR A 252 -1.23 25.58 12.61
CA THR A 252 -0.42 26.36 13.54
C THR A 252 0.36 27.45 12.81
N ALA A 253 0.54 28.61 13.45
CA ALA A 253 1.33 29.68 12.87
C ALA A 253 2.81 29.27 12.75
N GLU A 254 3.30 28.53 13.75
CA GLU A 254 4.66 28.01 13.83
C GLU A 254 5.00 27.14 12.61
N PHE A 255 4.05 26.32 12.13
CA PHE A 255 4.24 25.56 10.90
C PHE A 255 4.40 26.50 9.69
N TRP A 256 3.49 27.44 9.52
CA TRP A 256 3.52 28.37 8.39
C TRP A 256 4.69 29.35 8.46
N ASP A 257 5.30 29.59 9.62
CA ASP A 257 6.54 30.36 9.74
C ASP A 257 7.76 29.59 9.21
N MET A 258 7.72 28.25 9.21
CA MET A 258 8.76 27.40 8.61
C MET A 258 8.62 27.27 7.08
N VAL A 259 7.38 27.37 6.56
CA VAL A 259 7.10 27.19 5.12
C VAL A 259 7.52 28.42 4.33
N LYS A 260 8.62 28.31 3.58
CA LYS A 260 9.08 29.39 2.68
C LYS A 260 8.29 29.42 1.38
N ASP A 261 8.33 30.56 0.69
CA ASP A 261 7.81 30.67 -0.67
C ASP A 261 8.52 29.69 -1.61
N GLY A 262 7.76 28.82 -2.26
CA GLY A 262 8.24 27.79 -3.18
C GLY A 262 8.56 26.45 -2.51
N MET A 263 8.38 26.32 -1.20
CA MET A 263 8.78 25.14 -0.43
C MET A 263 7.89 23.92 -0.70
N THR A 264 8.50 22.74 -0.66
CA THR A 264 7.80 21.44 -0.68
C THR A 264 7.68 20.86 0.72
N VAL A 265 6.47 20.61 1.18
CA VAL A 265 6.17 19.95 2.45
C VAL A 265 5.95 18.46 2.21
N ILE A 266 6.80 17.63 2.82
CA ILE A 266 6.70 16.16 2.75
C ILE A 266 5.93 15.66 3.97
N LEU A 267 4.81 15.01 3.70
CA LEU A 267 3.86 14.52 4.69
C LEU A 267 3.99 13.02 4.87
N ARG A 268 3.67 12.53 6.08
CA ARG A 268 3.59 11.10 6.37
C ARG A 268 2.34 10.51 5.73
N GLY A 269 2.50 9.40 5.02
CA GLY A 269 1.37 8.60 4.53
C GLY A 269 0.52 8.05 5.67
N GLU A 270 -0.78 7.90 5.45
CA GLU A 270 -1.78 7.42 6.43
C GLU A 270 -1.91 8.29 7.70
N GLN A 271 -1.21 9.44 7.75
CA GLN A 271 -1.39 10.44 8.80
C GLN A 271 -2.52 11.39 8.42
N GLU A 272 -3.42 11.63 9.38
CA GLU A 272 -4.43 12.67 9.29
C GLU A 272 -3.85 14.04 9.63
N TYR A 273 -4.13 15.04 8.79
CA TYR A 273 -3.86 16.46 9.00
C TYR A 273 -5.17 17.25 8.86
N LYS A 274 -5.54 18.01 9.89
CA LYS A 274 -6.79 18.78 9.87
C LYS A 274 -6.62 20.08 9.09
N ILE A 275 -7.55 20.34 8.19
CA ILE A 275 -7.65 21.60 7.43
C ILE A 275 -8.87 22.39 7.90
N SER A 276 -8.73 23.71 8.00
CA SER A 276 -9.84 24.64 8.25
C SER A 276 -9.73 25.89 7.39
N ASN A 277 -10.79 26.71 7.41
CA ASN A 277 -10.85 28.02 6.78
C ASN A 277 -9.95 29.10 7.41
N ALA A 278 -9.22 28.77 8.49
CA ALA A 278 -8.20 29.64 9.04
C ALA A 278 -6.92 29.64 8.18
N ILE A 279 -6.68 28.57 7.43
CA ILE A 279 -5.54 28.45 6.53
C ILE A 279 -5.78 29.35 5.32
N SER A 280 -4.93 30.36 5.17
CA SER A 280 -4.97 31.32 4.07
C SER A 280 -3.64 31.29 3.32
N LEU A 281 -3.64 30.69 2.14
CA LEU A 281 -2.46 30.56 1.29
C LEU A 281 -1.99 31.95 0.85
N ASP A 282 -0.69 32.22 0.94
CA ASP A 282 -0.11 33.52 0.57
C ASP A 282 1.23 33.44 -0.15
N ARG A 283 1.64 32.22 -0.53
CA ARG A 283 2.91 31.93 -1.18
C ARG A 283 2.82 30.64 -1.99
N ASN A 284 3.81 30.41 -2.83
CA ASN A 284 3.98 29.17 -3.57
C ASN A 284 4.25 28.03 -2.59
N VAL A 285 3.52 26.91 -2.72
CA VAL A 285 3.71 25.75 -1.83
C VAL A 285 3.30 24.46 -2.52
N THR A 286 4.06 23.40 -2.25
CA THR A 286 3.73 22.05 -2.70
C THR A 286 3.58 21.14 -1.48
N PHE A 287 2.49 20.37 -1.43
CA PHE A 287 2.30 19.31 -0.45
C PHE A 287 2.39 17.96 -1.14
N ILE A 288 3.22 17.06 -0.62
CA ILE A 288 3.37 15.71 -1.14
C ILE A 288 3.25 14.68 -0.01
N THR A 289 2.76 13.49 -0.32
CA THR A 289 3.05 12.33 0.53
C THR A 289 4.44 11.79 0.20
N GLY A 290 5.28 11.60 1.22
CA GLY A 290 6.58 10.93 1.04
C GLY A 290 6.41 9.43 0.82
N MET A 291 7.51 8.67 0.89
CA MET A 291 7.42 7.21 0.84
C MET A 291 6.52 6.71 1.99
N THR A 292 5.59 5.80 1.67
CA THR A 292 4.53 5.37 2.58
C THR A 292 4.47 3.84 2.74
N LEU A 293 4.11 3.39 3.95
CA LEU A 293 3.85 2.00 4.28
C LEU A 293 2.49 1.52 3.77
N GLY A 294 1.59 2.42 3.40
CA GLY A 294 0.27 2.10 2.89
C GLY A 294 -0.28 3.22 2.01
N GLY A 295 -1.30 3.93 2.51
CA GLY A 295 -1.97 5.03 1.83
C GLY A 295 -1.27 6.38 1.86
N ASN A 296 -1.94 7.36 1.25
CA ASN A 296 -1.50 8.76 1.17
C ASN A 296 -1.67 9.49 2.51
N ALA A 297 -1.03 10.65 2.65
CA ALA A 297 -1.37 11.60 3.71
C ALA A 297 -2.81 12.08 3.53
N GLN A 298 -3.56 12.15 4.64
CA GLN A 298 -4.97 12.53 4.61
C GLN A 298 -5.18 13.96 5.09
N PHE A 299 -5.81 14.79 4.28
CA PHE A 299 -6.32 16.10 4.67
C PHE A 299 -7.80 15.99 5.02
N THR A 300 -8.14 16.16 6.29
CA THR A 300 -9.54 16.20 6.76
C THR A 300 -10.01 17.64 6.87
N PHE A 301 -10.97 18.03 6.03
CA PHE A 301 -11.45 19.41 5.92
C PHE A 301 -12.67 19.66 6.79
N SER A 302 -12.51 20.51 7.81
CA SER A 302 -13.64 21.12 8.54
C SER A 302 -14.14 22.42 7.90
N GLY A 303 -13.40 22.94 6.92
CA GLY A 303 -13.69 24.11 6.10
C GLY A 303 -12.63 24.28 5.02
N GLY A 304 -12.99 24.90 3.89
CA GLY A 304 -12.06 25.08 2.77
C GLY A 304 -10.98 26.11 3.05
N MET A 305 -9.77 25.86 2.54
CA MET A 305 -8.66 26.80 2.57
C MET A 305 -9.04 28.09 1.84
N ASN A 306 -8.52 29.21 2.33
CA ASN A 306 -8.67 30.53 1.70
C ASN A 306 -7.35 30.95 1.05
N VAL A 307 -7.36 32.10 0.38
CA VAL A 307 -6.18 32.76 -0.15
C VAL A 307 -6.11 34.16 0.47
N LYS A 308 -4.92 34.59 0.87
CA LYS A 308 -4.74 35.89 1.51
C LYS A 308 -5.12 37.03 0.54
N LYS A 309 -5.64 38.12 1.08
CA LYS A 309 -6.13 39.24 0.27
C LYS A 309 -5.00 39.86 -0.58
N GLY A 310 -5.27 40.05 -1.88
CA GLY A 310 -4.42 40.79 -2.82
C GLY A 310 -3.09 40.11 -3.18
N VAL A 311 -2.92 38.83 -2.85
CA VAL A 311 -1.70 38.09 -3.20
C VAL A 311 -1.80 37.48 -4.60
N ASN A 312 -0.66 37.38 -5.27
CA ASN A 312 -0.49 36.58 -6.47
C ASN A 312 0.44 35.41 -6.11
N ILE A 313 -0.05 34.19 -6.32
CA ILE A 313 0.70 32.96 -6.08
C ILE A 313 0.89 32.31 -7.44
N ASP A 314 2.13 31.98 -7.80
CA ASP A 314 2.41 31.34 -9.08
C ASP A 314 1.92 29.89 -9.07
N LYS A 315 2.17 29.15 -7.99
CA LYS A 315 1.83 27.72 -7.92
C LYS A 315 1.46 27.23 -6.53
N VAL A 316 0.32 26.53 -6.44
CA VAL A 316 -0.06 25.67 -5.33
C VAL A 316 -0.26 24.26 -5.86
N LYS A 317 0.43 23.27 -5.28
CA LYS A 317 0.36 21.87 -5.72
C LYS A 317 0.06 20.94 -4.55
N PHE A 318 -0.83 19.97 -4.80
CA PHE A 318 -1.05 18.80 -3.96
C PHE A 318 -0.73 17.55 -4.77
N GLU A 319 0.06 16.65 -4.22
CA GLU A 319 0.51 15.43 -4.89
C GLU A 319 0.36 14.22 -3.97
N SER A 320 -0.41 13.22 -4.42
CA SER A 320 -0.71 12.02 -3.65
C SER A 320 -1.30 12.34 -2.28
N ILE A 321 -2.36 13.17 -2.24
CA ILE A 321 -3.05 13.56 -0.99
C ILE A 321 -4.49 13.07 -1.01
N ASP A 322 -4.93 12.45 0.08
CA ASP A 322 -6.32 12.06 0.29
C ASP A 322 -7.06 13.21 0.95
N MET A 323 -7.88 13.93 0.19
CA MET A 323 -8.69 15.04 0.66
C MET A 323 -10.10 14.55 0.99
N ILE A 324 -10.51 14.67 2.25
CA ILE A 324 -11.77 14.14 2.73
C ILE A 324 -12.50 15.20 3.56
N SER A 325 -13.79 15.40 3.30
CA SER A 325 -14.62 16.23 4.17
C SER A 325 -14.80 15.57 5.54
N ASP A 326 -14.70 16.36 6.62
CA ASP A 326 -15.06 15.93 7.98
C ASP A 326 -16.50 15.40 8.11
N LYS A 327 -17.41 15.83 7.23
CA LYS A 327 -18.81 15.39 7.19
C LYS A 327 -19.03 14.07 6.44
N GLN A 328 -18.03 13.62 5.70
CA GLN A 328 -18.09 12.43 4.83
C GLN A 328 -16.84 11.55 5.03
N ALA A 329 -16.22 11.66 6.22
CA ALA A 329 -15.01 10.93 6.57
C ALA A 329 -15.29 9.44 6.78
N ASP A 330 -16.42 9.13 7.43
CA ASP A 330 -16.96 7.78 7.51
C ASP A 330 -17.50 7.36 6.14
N LYS A 331 -16.96 6.24 5.61
CA LYS A 331 -17.32 5.74 4.28
C LYS A 331 -18.76 5.26 4.22
N ASP A 332 -19.27 4.63 5.27
CA ASP A 332 -20.64 4.12 5.29
C ASP A 332 -21.64 5.27 5.39
N ALA A 333 -21.32 6.29 6.20
CA ALA A 333 -22.10 7.53 6.27
C ALA A 333 -22.10 8.28 4.93
N PHE A 334 -20.95 8.30 4.22
CA PHE A 334 -20.86 8.85 2.88
C PHE A 334 -21.78 8.10 1.89
N LEU A 335 -21.70 6.78 1.87
CA LEU A 335 -22.52 5.93 0.99
C LEU A 335 -24.02 6.05 1.30
N ALA A 336 -24.39 6.27 2.57
CA ALA A 336 -25.75 6.54 3.00
C ALA A 336 -26.20 7.99 2.76
N GLY A 337 -25.28 8.88 2.36
CA GLY A 337 -25.53 10.29 2.12
C GLY A 337 -26.47 10.52 0.95
N THR A 338 -27.54 11.29 1.17
CA THR A 338 -28.53 11.63 0.14
C THR A 338 -28.58 13.13 -0.19
N ASP A 339 -27.84 13.95 0.56
CA ASP A 339 -27.86 15.41 0.43
C ASP A 339 -26.97 15.91 -0.72
N LYS A 340 -27.49 16.86 -1.49
CA LYS A 340 -26.75 17.45 -2.62
C LYS A 340 -25.55 18.29 -2.23
N GLY A 341 -25.52 18.76 -0.99
CA GLY A 341 -24.43 19.56 -0.47
C GLY A 341 -23.25 18.72 0.00
N PHE A 342 -23.37 17.39 0.12
CA PHE A 342 -22.34 16.51 0.70
C PHE A 342 -21.74 17.09 2.00
N GLY A 343 -22.55 17.67 2.88
CA GLY A 343 -22.08 18.27 4.14
C GLY A 343 -21.44 19.67 4.03
N GLY A 344 -21.44 20.28 2.85
CA GLY A 344 -21.22 21.71 2.66
C GLY A 344 -19.77 22.17 2.64
N ARG A 345 -18.80 21.26 2.61
CA ARG A 345 -17.36 21.59 2.62
C ARG A 345 -16.81 21.91 1.25
N GLN A 346 -15.68 22.60 1.24
CA GLN A 346 -14.86 22.83 0.06
C GLN A 346 -13.40 22.52 0.35
N VAL A 347 -12.59 22.32 -0.69
CA VAL A 347 -11.13 22.23 -0.57
C VAL A 347 -10.53 23.63 -0.56
N ILE A 348 -10.85 24.45 -1.57
CA ILE A 348 -10.50 25.87 -1.67
C ILE A 348 -11.78 26.69 -1.85
N ASN A 349 -11.97 27.69 -0.99
CA ASN A 349 -13.16 28.54 -0.97
C ASN A 349 -12.80 30.00 -0.73
N VAL A 350 -12.58 30.72 -1.82
CA VAL A 350 -12.15 32.11 -1.83
C VAL A 350 -13.37 33.03 -1.90
N SER A 351 -13.30 34.18 -1.22
CA SER A 351 -14.42 35.12 -1.14
C SER A 351 -13.98 36.57 -1.14
N GLY A 352 -13.84 37.16 -2.32
CA GLY A 352 -13.57 38.59 -2.50
C GLY A 352 -12.18 38.99 -2.02
N THR A 353 -11.20 38.12 -2.20
CA THR A 353 -9.82 38.35 -1.74
C THR A 353 -9.05 39.19 -2.75
N GLY A 354 -9.50 39.26 -4.01
CA GLY A 354 -8.73 39.93 -5.05
C GLY A 354 -7.41 39.24 -5.35
N SER A 355 -7.28 37.96 -5.00
CA SER A 355 -6.06 37.17 -5.16
C SER A 355 -6.07 36.40 -6.47
N THR A 356 -4.87 36.04 -6.93
CA THR A 356 -4.69 35.18 -8.11
C THR A 356 -3.83 33.99 -7.74
N ILE A 357 -4.27 32.78 -8.12
CA ILE A 357 -3.39 31.62 -8.24
C ILE A 357 -3.19 31.33 -9.73
N SER A 358 -1.95 31.38 -10.20
CA SER A 358 -1.63 31.13 -11.61
C SER A 358 -1.74 29.65 -11.97
N GLU A 359 -1.23 28.77 -11.10
CA GLU A 359 -1.32 27.31 -11.24
C GLU A 359 -1.81 26.65 -9.95
N LEU A 360 -2.96 25.99 -10.01
CA LEU A 360 -3.50 25.16 -8.95
C LEU A 360 -3.55 23.70 -9.42
N ILE A 361 -2.76 22.84 -8.79
CA ILE A 361 -2.51 21.48 -9.29
C ILE A 361 -2.87 20.45 -8.23
N PHE A 362 -3.67 19.47 -8.63
CA PHE A 362 -3.97 18.25 -7.88
C PHE A 362 -3.46 17.07 -8.71
N ASN A 363 -2.44 16.38 -8.21
CA ASN A 363 -1.86 15.20 -8.86
C ASN A 363 -2.08 13.98 -7.98
N ASP A 364 -2.61 12.91 -8.56
CA ASP A 364 -2.78 11.61 -7.91
C ASP A 364 -3.52 11.71 -6.56
N CYS A 365 -4.43 12.68 -6.44
CA CYS A 365 -5.21 12.92 -5.22
C CYS A 365 -6.48 12.07 -5.21
N TYR A 366 -6.90 11.64 -4.02
CA TYR A 366 -8.24 11.12 -3.77
C TYR A 366 -9.08 12.22 -3.13
N ILE A 367 -10.17 12.64 -3.77
CA ILE A 367 -11.01 13.76 -3.30
C ILE A 367 -12.42 13.24 -3.04
N ARG A 368 -12.86 13.26 -1.78
CA ARG A 368 -14.18 12.73 -1.39
C ARG A 368 -15.06 13.65 -0.55
N GLY A 369 -16.33 13.74 -0.97
CA GLY A 369 -17.43 14.20 -0.12
C GLY A 369 -17.48 15.71 0.08
N PHE A 370 -17.26 16.49 -0.98
CA PHE A 370 -17.27 17.95 -0.91
C PHE A 370 -18.51 18.52 -1.58
N ARG A 371 -18.93 19.73 -1.18
CA ARG A 371 -19.92 20.50 -1.95
C ARG A 371 -19.34 21.03 -3.25
N GLY A 372 -18.07 21.45 -3.19
CA GLY A 372 -17.26 21.83 -4.36
C GLY A 372 -15.77 21.83 -4.02
N VAL A 373 -14.89 21.74 -5.02
CA VAL A 373 -13.44 21.59 -4.75
C VAL A 373 -12.73 22.94 -4.83
N VAL A 374 -12.83 23.62 -5.97
CA VAL A 374 -12.25 24.95 -6.19
C VAL A 374 -13.36 25.95 -6.43
N ARG A 375 -13.54 26.90 -5.50
CA ARG A 375 -14.61 27.90 -5.56
C ARG A 375 -14.08 29.31 -5.39
N GLY A 376 -14.34 30.15 -6.38
CA GLY A 376 -14.33 31.61 -6.23
C GLY A 376 -15.76 32.15 -6.09
N GLN A 377 -15.94 33.24 -5.35
CA GLN A 377 -17.27 33.77 -5.03
C GLN A 377 -17.49 35.20 -5.51
N GLN A 378 -16.44 35.89 -5.94
CA GLN A 378 -16.47 37.25 -6.46
C GLN A 378 -15.71 37.34 -7.78
N ASN A 379 -15.92 38.43 -8.52
CA ASN A 379 -15.34 38.66 -9.84
C ASN A 379 -13.83 38.92 -9.84
N ASN A 380 -13.20 38.94 -8.67
CA ASN A 380 -11.77 39.17 -8.48
C ASN A 380 -11.09 37.99 -7.76
N ASP A 381 -11.79 36.87 -7.58
CA ASP A 381 -11.20 35.63 -7.10
C ASP A 381 -10.72 34.83 -8.33
N ASN A 382 -9.41 34.80 -8.57
CA ASN A 382 -8.85 34.33 -9.85
C ASN A 382 -8.05 33.03 -9.71
N PHE A 383 -8.25 32.11 -10.65
CA PHE A 383 -7.50 30.86 -10.78
C PHE A 383 -7.21 30.62 -12.25
N LEU A 384 -6.01 30.98 -12.71
CA LEU A 384 -5.75 31.05 -14.16
C LEU A 384 -5.74 29.65 -14.78
N ASN A 385 -5.03 28.71 -14.15
CA ASN A 385 -4.92 27.32 -14.59
C ASN A 385 -5.19 26.37 -13.42
N ILE A 386 -6.19 25.52 -13.57
CA ILE A 386 -6.54 24.48 -12.59
C ILE A 386 -6.34 23.12 -13.27
N THR A 387 -5.55 22.24 -12.66
CA THR A 387 -5.27 20.91 -13.20
C THR A 387 -5.56 19.83 -12.17
N PHE A 388 -6.33 18.82 -12.58
CA PHE A 388 -6.49 17.55 -11.91
C PHE A 388 -5.86 16.48 -12.79
N LYS A 389 -4.84 15.78 -12.29
CA LYS A 389 -4.15 14.73 -13.03
C LYS A 389 -4.09 13.43 -12.22
N GLY A 390 -4.53 12.31 -12.79
CA GLY A 390 -4.49 11.01 -12.11
C GLY A 390 -5.42 10.92 -10.89
N CYS A 391 -6.29 11.92 -10.68
CA CYS A 391 -7.10 12.03 -9.48
C CYS A 391 -8.29 11.08 -9.51
N THR A 392 -8.70 10.67 -8.32
CA THR A 392 -10.00 10.04 -8.11
C THR A 392 -10.90 11.03 -7.38
N ILE A 393 -12.01 11.41 -7.99
CA ILE A 393 -12.97 12.39 -7.47
C ILE A 393 -14.29 11.68 -7.25
N ASP A 394 -14.71 11.55 -6.00
CA ASP A 394 -15.89 10.79 -5.59
C ASP A 394 -16.81 11.61 -4.68
N GLY A 395 -18.01 11.93 -5.13
CA GLY A 395 -18.96 12.67 -4.29
C GLY A 395 -18.65 14.17 -4.24
N VAL A 396 -19.08 14.89 -5.28
CA VAL A 396 -19.00 16.37 -5.32
C VAL A 396 -20.37 16.98 -5.58
N GLY A 397 -20.74 17.92 -4.72
CA GLY A 397 -22.08 18.48 -4.63
C GLY A 397 -22.44 19.56 -5.64
N ASP A 398 -23.49 20.29 -5.31
CA ASP A 398 -24.17 21.26 -6.18
C ASP A 398 -23.38 22.57 -6.43
N GLN A 399 -22.13 22.66 -5.97
CA GLN A 399 -21.20 23.71 -6.39
C GLN A 399 -20.22 23.23 -7.47
N GLY A 400 -20.15 21.92 -7.71
CA GLY A 400 -19.27 21.31 -8.70
C GLY A 400 -17.79 21.30 -8.30
N VAL A 401 -16.99 20.55 -9.06
CA VAL A 401 -15.55 20.44 -8.79
C VAL A 401 -14.88 21.80 -8.95
N VAL A 402 -15.18 22.53 -10.02
CA VAL A 402 -14.66 23.90 -10.23
C VAL A 402 -15.81 24.88 -10.46
N THR A 403 -15.82 25.99 -9.72
CA THR A 403 -16.88 26.99 -9.87
C THR A 403 -16.42 28.43 -9.62
N ILE A 404 -16.93 29.31 -10.48
CA ILE A 404 -17.03 30.76 -10.26
C ILE A 404 -18.47 31.24 -10.46
N ALA A 405 -19.40 30.31 -10.67
CA ALA A 405 -20.80 30.58 -10.95
C ALA A 405 -20.96 31.68 -12.03
N ASP A 406 -21.70 32.72 -11.71
CA ASP A 406 -21.97 33.89 -12.56
C ASP A 406 -21.12 35.12 -12.16
N LYS A 407 -20.02 34.91 -11.44
CA LYS A 407 -19.27 36.02 -10.81
C LYS A 407 -18.30 36.70 -11.77
N GLY A 408 -17.69 35.98 -12.69
CA GLY A 408 -16.80 36.58 -13.70
C GLY A 408 -15.36 36.80 -13.25
N GLY A 409 -14.82 35.94 -12.37
CA GLY A 409 -13.37 35.88 -12.10
C GLY A 409 -12.58 35.33 -13.29
N ASP A 410 -11.25 35.49 -13.27
CA ASP A 410 -10.37 35.00 -14.32
C ASP A 410 -10.06 33.50 -14.12
N PHE A 411 -10.74 32.66 -14.91
CA PHE A 411 -10.58 31.21 -14.98
C PHE A 411 -10.32 30.83 -16.44
N ARG A 412 -9.05 30.65 -16.81
CA ARG A 412 -8.65 30.51 -18.22
C ARG A 412 -8.64 29.06 -18.66
N ASN A 413 -8.01 28.19 -17.87
CA ASN A 413 -7.86 26.78 -18.20
C ASN A 413 -8.27 25.89 -17.02
N VAL A 414 -9.11 24.90 -17.29
CA VAL A 414 -9.44 23.81 -16.35
C VAL A 414 -9.16 22.49 -17.06
N THR A 415 -8.25 21.69 -16.52
CA THR A 415 -7.86 20.41 -17.12
C THR A 415 -8.13 19.27 -16.15
N PHE A 416 -8.82 18.26 -16.66
CA PHE A 416 -8.93 16.94 -16.05
C PHE A 416 -8.20 15.96 -16.97
N ASP A 417 -7.11 15.37 -16.48
CA ASP A 417 -6.30 14.42 -17.22
C ASP A 417 -6.20 13.13 -16.41
N ASP A 418 -6.51 12.00 -17.04
CA ASP A 418 -6.37 10.67 -16.44
C ASP A 418 -7.15 10.48 -15.11
N CYS A 419 -8.30 11.16 -14.98
CA CYS A 419 -9.08 11.16 -13.74
C CYS A 419 -10.19 10.10 -13.75
N THR A 420 -10.50 9.57 -12.57
CA THR A 420 -11.75 8.82 -12.33
C THR A 420 -12.71 9.69 -11.55
N ILE A 421 -13.88 9.93 -12.11
CA ILE A 421 -14.84 10.92 -11.59
C ILE A 421 -16.19 10.23 -11.41
N THR A 422 -16.64 10.13 -10.16
CA THR A 422 -17.89 9.43 -9.82
C THR A 422 -18.72 10.18 -8.79
N ASN A 423 -20.04 9.94 -8.80
CA ASN A 423 -20.99 10.48 -7.84
C ASN A 423 -20.97 12.01 -7.72
N ILE A 424 -20.77 12.72 -8.83
CA ILE A 424 -20.74 14.19 -8.84
C ILE A 424 -22.06 14.76 -9.35
N ILE A 425 -22.44 15.93 -8.82
CA ILE A 425 -23.62 16.67 -9.29
C ILE A 425 -23.26 17.53 -10.50
N MET A 426 -22.09 18.17 -10.49
CA MET A 426 -21.54 18.95 -11.60
C MET A 426 -20.02 18.83 -11.60
N LEU A 427 -19.39 18.89 -12.77
CA LEU A 427 -17.94 19.03 -12.87
C LEU A 427 -17.55 20.51 -12.83
N CYS A 428 -18.20 21.34 -13.66
CA CYS A 428 -17.91 22.77 -13.77
C CYS A 428 -19.18 23.63 -13.72
N ASP A 429 -19.24 24.64 -12.84
CA ASP A 429 -20.20 25.76 -12.90
C ASP A 429 -19.47 27.08 -13.19
N LEU A 430 -19.33 27.40 -14.48
CA LEU A 430 -18.52 28.48 -15.03
C LEU A 430 -19.35 29.35 -15.99
N ARG A 431 -20.50 29.83 -15.50
CA ARG A 431 -21.50 30.61 -16.26
C ARG A 431 -21.02 32.00 -16.68
N LYS A 432 -19.95 32.51 -16.06
CA LYS A 432 -19.31 33.77 -16.43
C LYS A 432 -17.85 33.77 -15.99
N THR A 433 -16.93 34.05 -16.90
CA THR A 433 -15.50 34.26 -16.64
C THR A 433 -15.04 35.61 -17.19
N ALA A 434 -13.93 36.15 -16.67
CA ALA A 434 -13.37 37.42 -17.15
C ALA A 434 -12.77 37.31 -18.56
N GLN A 435 -12.27 36.12 -18.90
CA GLN A 435 -11.65 35.79 -20.18
C GLN A 435 -12.31 34.54 -20.77
N ALA A 436 -12.03 34.27 -22.05
CA ALA A 436 -12.46 33.02 -22.70
C ALA A 436 -11.88 31.81 -21.96
N LEU A 437 -12.77 30.90 -21.56
CA LEU A 437 -12.45 29.70 -20.81
C LEU A 437 -12.11 28.55 -21.76
N THR A 438 -11.14 27.71 -21.40
CA THR A 438 -10.91 26.39 -22.00
C THR A 438 -11.01 25.31 -20.93
N VAL A 439 -11.83 24.29 -21.19
CA VAL A 439 -11.94 23.08 -20.36
C VAL A 439 -11.44 21.90 -21.17
N ASN A 440 -10.47 21.17 -20.63
CA ASN A 440 -9.91 19.96 -21.24
C ASN A 440 -10.23 18.74 -20.38
N VAL A 441 -10.74 17.69 -21.01
CA VAL A 441 -11.07 16.42 -20.37
C VAL A 441 -10.43 15.31 -21.18
N ASN A 442 -9.33 14.77 -20.67
CA ASN A 442 -8.48 13.83 -21.37
C ASN A 442 -8.37 12.54 -20.58
N ASN A 443 -8.51 11.40 -21.24
CA ASN A 443 -8.30 10.08 -20.61
C ASN A 443 -9.12 9.89 -19.31
N CYS A 444 -10.32 10.47 -19.22
CA CYS A 444 -11.09 10.42 -17.98
C CYS A 444 -12.16 9.32 -18.01
N THR A 445 -12.41 8.69 -16.86
CA THR A 445 -13.54 7.77 -16.65
C THR A 445 -14.59 8.45 -15.78
N PHE A 446 -15.79 8.68 -16.32
CA PHE A 446 -16.95 9.19 -15.59
C PHE A 446 -17.97 8.09 -15.37
N CYS A 447 -18.55 7.98 -14.18
CA CYS A 447 -19.72 7.13 -13.93
C CYS A 447 -20.55 7.71 -12.79
N TYR A 448 -21.87 7.55 -12.83
CA TYR A 448 -22.77 8.20 -11.86
C TYR A 448 -22.51 9.71 -11.80
N ALA A 449 -22.41 10.32 -12.99
CA ALA A 449 -22.02 11.71 -13.16
C ALA A 449 -22.62 12.26 -14.46
N PRO A 450 -23.31 13.42 -14.44
CA PRO A 450 -23.72 14.20 -13.28
C PRO A 450 -24.92 13.55 -12.57
N MET A 451 -25.49 14.26 -11.60
CA MET A 451 -26.80 13.96 -11.03
C MET A 451 -27.90 13.94 -12.11
N GLU A 452 -28.78 12.94 -12.06
CA GLU A 452 -30.01 12.89 -12.84
C GLU A 452 -31.02 13.96 -12.36
N THR A 453 -31.60 14.70 -13.30
CA THR A 453 -32.69 15.65 -13.05
C THR A 453 -33.58 15.74 -14.28
N THR A 454 -34.90 15.84 -14.08
CA THR A 454 -35.88 16.07 -15.17
C THR A 454 -36.63 17.37 -15.03
N LYS A 455 -36.30 18.19 -14.03
CA LYS A 455 -37.00 19.45 -13.76
C LYS A 455 -36.43 20.60 -14.59
N ASP A 456 -35.12 20.79 -14.56
CA ASP A 456 -34.43 21.87 -15.26
C ASP A 456 -32.94 21.51 -15.49
N ALA A 457 -32.31 22.21 -16.44
CA ALA A 457 -30.90 22.03 -16.81
C ALA A 457 -29.95 22.91 -15.97
N LYS A 458 -30.18 22.98 -14.65
CA LYS A 458 -29.34 23.77 -13.73
C LYS A 458 -28.15 23.02 -13.16
N THR A 459 -28.12 21.71 -13.30
CA THR A 459 -27.01 20.86 -12.84
C THR A 459 -26.45 19.97 -13.94
N PRO A 460 -26.09 20.51 -15.11
CA PRO A 460 -25.41 19.74 -16.13
C PRO A 460 -23.97 19.45 -15.67
N LEU A 461 -23.33 18.43 -16.25
CA LEU A 461 -21.92 18.13 -15.98
C LEU A 461 -21.02 19.36 -16.22
N PHE A 462 -21.26 20.05 -17.33
CA PHE A 462 -20.61 21.30 -17.73
C PHE A 462 -21.67 22.42 -17.85
N ARG A 463 -21.64 23.37 -16.92
CA ARG A 463 -22.56 24.51 -16.88
C ARG A 463 -21.83 25.79 -17.27
N PHE A 464 -21.97 26.19 -18.54
CA PHE A 464 -21.38 27.40 -19.10
C PHE A 464 -22.42 28.48 -19.43
N ALA A 465 -23.71 28.12 -19.53
CA ALA A 465 -24.79 29.02 -19.92
C ALA A 465 -24.46 29.80 -21.21
N THR A 466 -24.31 31.12 -21.14
CA THR A 466 -23.97 31.98 -22.28
C THR A 466 -22.48 32.32 -22.34
N ASN A 467 -21.65 31.76 -21.44
CA ASN A 467 -20.21 32.00 -21.40
C ASN A 467 -19.54 31.45 -22.66
N THR A 468 -18.64 32.24 -23.25
CA THR A 468 -17.81 31.77 -24.36
C THR A 468 -16.73 30.84 -23.81
N ALA A 469 -16.79 29.57 -24.23
CA ALA A 469 -15.89 28.54 -23.74
C ALA A 469 -15.48 27.56 -24.84
N ASN A 470 -14.29 27.01 -24.74
CA ASN A 470 -13.86 25.82 -25.49
C ASN A 470 -13.98 24.61 -24.56
N LEU A 471 -14.62 23.54 -25.01
CA LEU A 471 -14.67 22.25 -24.32
C LEU A 471 -14.03 21.19 -25.21
N ASN A 472 -12.87 20.70 -24.79
CA ASN A 472 -12.12 19.65 -25.48
C ASN A 472 -12.23 18.36 -24.69
N ILE A 473 -12.70 17.30 -25.35
CA ILE A 473 -12.86 15.97 -24.73
C ILE A 473 -12.13 14.95 -25.59
N THR A 474 -11.11 14.31 -25.01
CA THR A 474 -10.32 13.30 -25.71
C THR A 474 -10.24 12.02 -24.89
N ASN A 475 -10.34 10.87 -25.55
CA ASN A 475 -10.16 9.55 -24.96
C ASN A 475 -10.89 9.35 -23.63
N SER A 476 -12.08 9.92 -23.46
CA SER A 476 -12.81 9.88 -22.19
C SER A 476 -14.09 9.07 -22.31
N ILE A 477 -14.54 8.47 -21.20
CA ILE A 477 -15.70 7.58 -21.18
C ILE A 477 -16.74 8.12 -20.20
N PHE A 478 -17.98 8.17 -20.65
CA PHE A 478 -19.13 8.58 -19.85
C PHE A 478 -20.06 7.39 -19.56
N GLY A 479 -20.15 7.03 -18.28
CA GLY A 479 -21.18 6.18 -17.70
C GLY A 479 -22.50 6.93 -17.51
N PRO A 480 -23.53 6.27 -16.96
CA PRO A 480 -24.82 6.89 -16.68
C PRO A 480 -24.72 8.01 -15.65
N SER A 481 -25.73 8.87 -15.61
CA SER A 481 -25.92 9.83 -14.51
C SER A 481 -26.16 9.11 -13.17
N MET A 482 -25.94 9.81 -12.07
CA MET A 482 -26.29 9.33 -10.72
C MET A 482 -27.80 9.45 -10.50
N ALA A 483 -28.44 8.36 -10.07
CA ALA A 483 -29.87 8.32 -9.79
C ALA A 483 -30.29 9.30 -8.69
N THR A 484 -31.53 9.79 -8.79
CA THR A 484 -32.13 10.69 -7.79
C THR A 484 -33.62 10.48 -7.56
N ASP A 485 -34.09 10.95 -6.40
CA ASP A 485 -35.51 10.99 -6.07
C ASP A 485 -36.19 12.26 -6.63
N GLY A 486 -37.30 12.05 -7.35
CA GLY A 486 -38.13 13.14 -7.87
C GLY A 486 -37.51 13.91 -9.04
N SER A 487 -38.27 14.83 -9.65
CA SER A 487 -37.84 15.51 -10.87
C SER A 487 -36.71 16.52 -10.65
N ALA A 488 -36.65 17.15 -9.48
CA ALA A 488 -35.58 18.08 -9.11
C ALA A 488 -34.33 17.36 -8.60
N GLY A 489 -34.37 16.02 -8.51
CA GLY A 489 -33.37 15.17 -7.88
C GLY A 489 -33.17 15.44 -6.39
N ALA A 490 -34.24 15.59 -5.60
CA ALA A 490 -34.20 16.07 -4.22
C ALA A 490 -33.26 15.27 -3.29
N LYS A 491 -33.02 13.99 -3.59
CA LYS A 491 -32.09 13.11 -2.87
C LYS A 491 -31.23 12.34 -3.86
N LEU A 492 -29.95 12.20 -3.54
CA LEU A 492 -28.99 11.42 -4.31
C LEU A 492 -29.09 9.93 -3.98
N GLN A 493 -28.78 9.08 -4.95
CA GLN A 493 -28.53 7.66 -4.76
C GLN A 493 -27.15 7.34 -5.33
N LEU A 494 -26.13 7.32 -4.46
CA LEU A 494 -24.75 7.10 -4.90
C LEU A 494 -24.58 5.72 -5.52
N TYR A 495 -23.65 5.61 -6.46
CA TYR A 495 -23.29 4.36 -7.14
C TYR A 495 -24.47 3.65 -7.82
N THR A 496 -25.51 4.41 -8.16
CA THR A 496 -26.75 3.90 -8.75
C THR A 496 -27.00 4.59 -10.09
N PRO A 497 -27.21 3.85 -11.18
CA PRO A 497 -27.44 4.42 -12.50
C PRO A 497 -28.82 5.11 -12.56
N GLY A 498 -28.84 6.32 -13.10
CA GLY A 498 -30.07 7.07 -13.33
C GLY A 498 -30.94 6.45 -14.42
N ALA A 499 -32.26 6.54 -14.26
CA ALA A 499 -33.22 5.83 -15.12
C ALA A 499 -33.76 6.67 -16.30
N LYS A 500 -33.73 8.01 -16.21
CA LYS A 500 -34.33 8.92 -17.20
C LYS A 500 -33.29 9.61 -18.08
N GLY A 501 -32.01 9.37 -17.82
CA GLY A 501 -30.91 9.88 -18.63
C GLY A 501 -30.07 10.98 -17.99
N SER A 502 -29.19 11.57 -18.79
CA SER A 502 -28.17 12.53 -18.34
C SER A 502 -28.32 13.92 -18.98
N VAL A 503 -27.84 14.95 -18.27
CA VAL A 503 -27.75 16.35 -18.73
C VAL A 503 -26.27 16.73 -18.70
N LEU A 504 -25.58 16.77 -19.83
CA LEU A 504 -24.12 16.94 -19.86
C LEU A 504 -23.67 18.38 -20.07
N LEU A 505 -24.18 19.08 -21.08
CA LEU A 505 -23.65 20.41 -21.45
C LEU A 505 -24.78 21.44 -21.58
N ASN A 506 -24.72 22.50 -20.77
CA ASN A 506 -25.50 23.72 -20.97
C ASN A 506 -24.54 24.86 -21.32
N GLY A 507 -24.31 25.08 -22.61
CA GLY A 507 -23.34 26.05 -23.12
C GLY A 507 -23.69 26.53 -24.53
N ALA A 508 -24.52 27.56 -24.64
CA ALA A 508 -25.04 28.04 -25.93
C ALA A 508 -23.95 28.63 -26.84
N SER A 509 -22.87 29.13 -26.24
CA SER A 509 -21.72 29.75 -26.93
C SER A 509 -20.46 28.87 -26.88
N THR A 510 -20.60 27.59 -26.57
CA THR A 510 -19.46 26.68 -26.36
C THR A 510 -19.00 26.08 -27.67
N VAL A 511 -17.70 26.19 -27.95
CA VAL A 511 -17.04 25.45 -29.03
C VAL A 511 -16.67 24.08 -28.49
N LEU A 512 -17.27 23.03 -29.05
CA LEU A 512 -17.09 21.65 -28.63
C LEU A 512 -16.14 20.91 -29.58
N SER A 513 -15.15 20.22 -29.02
CA SER A 513 -14.24 19.32 -29.73
C SER A 513 -14.21 17.97 -29.01
N VAL A 514 -14.55 16.89 -29.71
CA VAL A 514 -14.61 15.52 -29.14
C VAL A 514 -13.87 14.54 -30.04
N ALA A 515 -12.97 13.75 -29.45
CA ALA A 515 -12.21 12.73 -30.16
C ALA A 515 -12.02 11.47 -29.30
N GLY A 516 -12.14 10.28 -29.92
CA GLY A 516 -11.84 8.99 -29.27
C GLY A 516 -12.60 8.72 -27.97
N SER A 517 -13.75 9.38 -27.75
CA SER A 517 -14.47 9.38 -26.47
C SER A 517 -15.81 8.66 -26.59
N TYR A 518 -16.22 7.99 -25.53
CA TYR A 518 -17.35 7.05 -25.53
C TYR A 518 -18.42 7.44 -24.53
N LYS A 519 -19.63 6.97 -24.77
CA LYS A 519 -20.67 6.86 -23.75
C LYS A 519 -21.24 5.44 -23.70
N THR A 520 -21.68 5.03 -22.51
CA THR A 520 -22.56 3.87 -22.34
C THR A 520 -23.97 4.17 -22.87
N ASN A 521 -24.85 3.18 -22.87
CA ASN A 521 -26.18 3.23 -23.48
C ASN A 521 -27.21 4.16 -22.81
N PHE A 522 -26.79 5.08 -21.93
CA PHE A 522 -27.71 6.04 -21.33
C PHE A 522 -28.27 7.02 -22.38
N ALA A 523 -29.51 7.45 -22.15
CA ALA A 523 -30.18 8.48 -22.94
C ALA A 523 -29.89 9.89 -22.39
N TYR A 524 -30.03 10.92 -23.22
CA TYR A 524 -30.05 12.30 -22.72
C TYR A 524 -31.43 12.65 -22.19
N THR A 525 -31.48 13.34 -21.06
CA THR A 525 -32.75 13.74 -20.46
C THR A 525 -33.37 14.91 -21.23
N PRO A 526 -34.62 14.78 -21.72
CA PRO A 526 -35.37 15.90 -22.26
C PRO A 526 -35.91 16.79 -21.13
N ILE A 527 -35.71 18.10 -21.25
CA ILE A 527 -36.09 19.09 -20.24
C ILE A 527 -37.10 20.08 -20.84
N GLY A 528 -38.14 20.41 -20.06
CA GLY A 528 -39.16 21.39 -20.44
C GLY A 528 -40.21 20.85 -21.43
N ALA A 529 -41.17 21.71 -21.78
CA ALA A 529 -42.27 21.34 -22.67
C ALA A 529 -41.80 20.99 -24.09
N ASP A 530 -40.72 21.63 -24.54
CA ASP A 530 -40.12 21.41 -25.85
C ASP A 530 -39.15 20.21 -25.89
N ALA A 531 -39.02 19.48 -24.77
CA ALA A 531 -38.19 18.28 -24.66
C ALA A 531 -36.72 18.49 -25.09
N VAL A 532 -36.12 19.61 -24.70
CA VAL A 532 -34.74 19.97 -25.08
C VAL A 532 -33.74 19.07 -24.34
N THR A 533 -32.82 18.45 -25.08
CA THR A 533 -31.73 17.64 -24.52
C THR A 533 -30.42 18.41 -24.48
N TYR A 534 -29.62 18.17 -23.45
CA TYR A 534 -28.32 18.80 -23.23
C TYR A 534 -27.20 17.77 -23.32
N GLY A 535 -26.97 17.25 -24.53
CA GLY A 535 -25.98 16.21 -24.81
C GLY A 535 -24.57 16.72 -25.10
N ILE A 536 -23.67 15.80 -25.45
CA ILE A 536 -22.36 16.09 -26.01
C ILE A 536 -22.28 15.33 -27.34
N ASP A 537 -22.26 16.08 -28.44
CA ASP A 537 -22.15 15.50 -29.77
C ASP A 537 -20.72 14.98 -30.02
N GLY A 538 -20.59 13.91 -30.80
CA GLY A 538 -19.30 13.29 -31.15
C GLY A 538 -18.84 12.16 -30.22
N LEU A 539 -19.60 11.84 -29.16
CA LEU A 539 -19.35 10.64 -28.35
C LEU A 539 -19.74 9.36 -29.11
N ILE A 540 -18.87 8.36 -29.06
CA ILE A 540 -19.08 7.03 -29.63
C ILE A 540 -19.98 6.22 -28.69
N ASP A 541 -21.04 5.62 -29.21
CA ASP A 541 -21.95 4.80 -28.40
C ASP A 541 -21.39 3.37 -28.25
N PHE A 542 -21.08 2.99 -27.01
CA PHE A 542 -20.66 1.62 -26.66
C PHE A 542 -21.81 0.60 -26.76
N LYS A 543 -23.08 1.05 -26.78
CA LYS A 543 -24.32 0.26 -26.81
C LYS A 543 -24.63 -0.58 -25.57
N GLY A 544 -23.62 -0.94 -24.77
CA GLY A 544 -23.81 -1.61 -23.49
C GLY A 544 -23.99 -0.67 -22.30
N SER A 545 -24.43 -1.23 -21.18
CA SER A 545 -24.50 -0.54 -19.89
C SER A 545 -23.12 -0.38 -19.25
N GLU A 546 -23.07 0.35 -18.14
CA GLU A 546 -21.88 0.47 -17.30
C GLU A 546 -21.41 -0.86 -16.72
N THR A 547 -22.32 -1.80 -16.43
CA THR A 547 -21.97 -3.13 -15.90
C THR A 547 -21.47 -4.10 -16.97
N GLU A 548 -21.82 -3.86 -18.23
CA GLU A 548 -21.24 -4.58 -19.36
C GLU A 548 -19.84 -4.04 -19.71
N LEU A 549 -19.61 -2.73 -19.51
CA LEU A 549 -18.31 -2.10 -19.75
C LEU A 549 -17.30 -2.35 -18.63
N TRP A 550 -17.72 -2.29 -17.37
CA TRP A 550 -16.84 -2.33 -16.20
C TRP A 550 -17.15 -3.46 -15.22
N THR A 551 -16.13 -3.97 -14.53
CA THR A 551 -16.22 -5.13 -13.63
C THR A 551 -17.20 -4.91 -12.47
N ALA A 552 -17.11 -3.79 -11.73
CA ALA A 552 -18.00 -3.53 -10.61
C ALA A 552 -18.16 -2.01 -10.36
N PRO A 553 -18.77 -1.27 -11.31
CA PRO A 553 -18.88 0.20 -11.22
C PRO A 553 -19.61 0.66 -9.95
N ALA A 554 -20.60 -0.09 -9.47
CA ALA A 554 -21.32 0.20 -8.23
C ALA A 554 -20.44 0.11 -6.95
N LYS A 555 -19.21 -0.40 -7.07
CA LYS A 555 -18.20 -0.43 -6.00
C LYS A 555 -17.04 0.54 -6.26
N GLY A 556 -17.14 1.38 -7.30
CA GLY A 556 -16.08 2.26 -7.75
C GLY A 556 -14.94 1.56 -8.50
N GLU A 557 -15.18 0.33 -8.97
CA GLU A 557 -14.21 -0.48 -9.69
C GLU A 557 -14.52 -0.45 -11.20
N PHE A 558 -13.66 0.25 -11.94
CA PHE A 558 -13.87 0.53 -13.36
C PHE A 558 -12.92 -0.22 -14.29
N LYS A 559 -12.32 -1.32 -13.83
CA LYS A 559 -11.61 -2.24 -14.73
C LYS A 559 -12.50 -2.68 -15.89
N PHE A 560 -11.95 -2.68 -17.10
CA PHE A 560 -12.68 -2.99 -18.32
C PHE A 560 -13.02 -4.48 -18.44
N ASN A 561 -14.28 -4.77 -18.77
CA ASN A 561 -14.76 -6.09 -19.21
C ASN A 561 -14.85 -6.21 -20.74
N ALA A 562 -14.80 -5.07 -21.44
CA ALA A 562 -14.93 -4.99 -22.89
C ALA A 562 -13.75 -4.23 -23.50
N ASN A 563 -13.39 -4.63 -24.72
CA ASN A 563 -12.38 -3.92 -25.50
C ASN A 563 -13.03 -2.75 -26.24
N LEU A 564 -12.40 -1.57 -26.15
CA LEU A 564 -12.76 -0.40 -26.95
C LEU A 564 -11.74 -0.23 -28.07
N ASP A 565 -12.15 0.36 -29.20
CA ASP A 565 -11.27 0.61 -30.36
C ASP A 565 -10.24 1.72 -30.10
N SER A 566 -10.31 2.40 -28.95
CA SER A 566 -9.33 3.37 -28.51
C SER A 566 -8.95 3.16 -27.04
N GLU A 567 -7.86 3.80 -26.65
CA GLU A 567 -7.34 3.85 -25.29
C GLU A 567 -8.15 4.79 -24.35
N ALA A 568 -9.47 4.83 -24.50
CA ALA A 568 -10.32 5.72 -23.72
C ALA A 568 -10.39 5.32 -22.23
N GLY A 569 -10.61 6.31 -21.37
CA GLY A 569 -10.74 6.16 -19.93
C GLY A 569 -9.42 6.31 -19.17
N ALA A 570 -9.52 6.39 -17.84
CA ALA A 570 -8.37 6.55 -16.97
C ALA A 570 -7.48 5.30 -16.99
N SER A 571 -6.18 5.54 -17.14
CA SER A 571 -5.13 4.56 -17.39
C SER A 571 -5.05 3.50 -16.29
N LYS A 572 -5.31 3.87 -15.03
CA LYS A 572 -5.28 2.96 -13.88
C LYS A 572 -6.30 1.81 -13.95
N TRP A 573 -7.30 1.89 -14.83
CA TRP A 573 -8.32 0.86 -14.99
C TRP A 573 -8.07 -0.07 -16.19
N LYS A 574 -7.07 0.23 -17.01
CA LYS A 574 -6.74 -0.55 -18.20
C LYS A 574 -6.11 -1.89 -17.84
#